data_AF-A0A174SHH1-F1
#
_entry.id   AF-A0A174SHH1-F1
#
_cell.length_a   1.000
_cell.length_b   1.000
_cell.length_c   1.000
_cell.angle_alpha   90.00
_cell.angle_beta   90.00
_cell.angle_gamma   90.00
#
_symmetry.space_group_name_H-M   'P 1'
#
loop_
_entity.id
_entity.type
_entity.pdbx_description
1 polymer ?
#
loop_
_entity_poly.entity_id
_entity_poly.type
_entity_poly.pdbx_seq_one_letter_code
_entity_poly.pdbx_strand_id
1 'polypeptide(L)'
;MNKKFLKHYMETEPEGTFKKYIFLVDNQDIAMNIVMSGYQALYLGQEDDGYYFSVNSFIEDMRSIQFHGTCQSAYHYVDACTTKWMNDRILEFCKEAGLDGKAGWQLFKEKEYLGKLDNQSE
;
A
#
# COMPACT_ATOMS: atom_id res chain seq x y z
N MET A 1 7.02 1.78 10.69
CA MET A 1 7.08 0.82 9.56
C MET A 1 6.95 1.64 8.30
N ASN A 2 7.88 1.66 7.33
CA ASN A 2 7.52 1.75 5.90
C ASN A 2 8.68 1.94 4.92
N LYS A 3 9.56 2.93 5.05
CA LYS A 3 10.58 3.17 4.00
C LYS A 3 11.49 1.97 3.76
N LYS A 4 11.89 1.29 4.84
CA LYS A 4 12.67 0.03 4.78
C LYS A 4 11.88 -1.15 4.19
N PHE A 5 10.56 -1.21 4.39
CA PHE A 5 9.71 -2.28 3.86
C PHE A 5 9.51 -2.11 2.36
N LEU A 6 9.26 -0.89 1.89
CA LEU A 6 9.18 -0.61 0.45
C LEU A 6 10.48 -1.02 -0.23
N LYS A 7 11.63 -0.59 0.31
CA LYS A 7 12.93 -1.00 -0.22
C LYS A 7 13.08 -2.52 -0.32
N HIS A 8 12.71 -3.24 0.73
CA HIS A 8 12.74 -4.71 0.72
C HIS A 8 11.83 -5.30 -0.37
N TYR A 9 10.62 -4.79 -0.55
CA TYR A 9 9.72 -5.22 -1.63
C TYR A 9 10.31 -4.93 -3.01
N MET A 10 10.98 -3.80 -3.20
CA MET A 10 11.59 -3.45 -4.48
C MET A 10 12.81 -4.30 -4.82
N GLU A 11 13.47 -4.89 -3.82
CA GLU A 11 14.64 -5.76 -3.97
C GLU A 11 14.30 -7.26 -4.02
N THR A 12 13.07 -7.64 -3.67
CA THR A 12 12.67 -9.05 -3.51
C THR A 12 11.47 -9.37 -4.39
N GLU A 13 11.51 -10.48 -5.12
CA GLU A 13 10.32 -10.95 -5.84
C GLU A 13 9.25 -11.48 -4.87
N PRO A 14 7.97 -11.25 -5.15
CA PRO A 14 6.89 -11.73 -4.29
C PRO A 14 6.76 -13.26 -4.33
N GLU A 15 6.98 -13.89 -3.17
CA GLU A 15 6.79 -15.34 -3.01
C GLU A 15 5.32 -15.70 -2.79
N GLY A 16 4.65 -16.14 -3.86
CA GLY A 16 3.28 -16.66 -3.81
C GLY A 16 2.20 -15.59 -4.10
N THR A 17 0.98 -16.06 -4.41
CA THR A 17 -0.09 -15.21 -4.96
C THR A 17 -0.52 -14.07 -4.03
N PHE A 18 -0.54 -14.30 -2.71
CA PHE A 18 -0.99 -13.32 -1.72
C PHE A 18 0.05 -12.23 -1.44
N LYS A 19 1.35 -12.56 -1.52
CA LYS A 19 2.45 -11.60 -1.31
C LYS A 19 2.72 -10.71 -2.54
N LYS A 20 1.94 -10.85 -3.62
CA LYS A 20 2.01 -9.94 -4.77
C LYS A 20 1.27 -8.64 -4.53
N TYR A 21 0.38 -8.58 -3.53
CA TYR A 21 -0.48 -7.42 -3.29
C TYR A 21 0.11 -6.54 -2.20
N ILE A 22 0.42 -5.29 -2.56
CA ILE A 22 0.82 -4.24 -1.63
C ILE A 22 -0.38 -3.30 -1.44
N PHE A 23 -0.94 -3.29 -0.24
CA PHE A 23 -2.03 -2.39 0.13
C PHE A 23 -1.50 -1.04 0.60
N LEU A 24 -1.94 0.03 -0.06
CA LEU A 24 -1.58 1.41 0.26
C LEU A 24 -2.71 2.01 1.11
N VAL A 25 -2.44 2.29 2.37
CA VAL A 25 -3.46 2.65 3.37
C VAL A 25 -3.05 3.90 4.15
N ASP A 26 -3.99 4.76 4.52
CA ASP A 26 -3.75 5.96 5.33
C ASP A 26 -4.22 5.81 6.79
N ASN A 27 -4.60 4.58 7.18
CA ASN A 27 -5.06 4.23 8.52
C ASN A 27 -4.16 3.11 9.09
N GLN A 28 -3.59 3.35 10.27
CA GLN A 28 -2.65 2.41 10.90
C GLN A 28 -3.32 1.12 11.36
N ASP A 29 -4.54 1.18 11.87
CA ASP A 29 -5.28 -0.01 12.32
C ASP A 29 -5.59 -0.94 11.14
N ILE A 30 -6.00 -0.35 10.01
CA ILE A 30 -6.21 -1.09 8.76
C ILE A 30 -4.89 -1.71 8.28
N ALA A 31 -3.79 -0.95 8.32
CA ALA A 31 -2.46 -1.46 7.95
C ALA A 31 -2.07 -2.67 8.80
N MET A 32 -2.25 -2.58 10.12
CA MET A 32 -1.94 -3.67 11.05
C MET A 32 -2.80 -4.90 10.76
N ASN A 33 -4.10 -4.74 10.54
CA ASN A 33 -4.99 -5.86 10.23
C ASN A 33 -4.63 -6.59 8.93
N ILE A 34 -4.24 -5.85 7.90
CA ILE A 34 -3.78 -6.42 6.62
C ILE A 34 -2.52 -7.25 6.84
N VAL A 35 -1.56 -6.71 7.60
CA VAL A 35 -0.30 -7.41 7.95
C VAL A 35 -0.58 -8.64 8.81
N MET A 36 -1.47 -8.54 9.80
CA MET A 36 -1.88 -9.68 10.64
C MET A 36 -2.58 -10.77 9.83
N SER A 37 -3.24 -10.40 8.74
CA SER A 37 -3.87 -11.33 7.78
C SER A 37 -2.86 -11.94 6.78
N GLY A 38 -1.57 -11.62 6.89
CA GLY A 38 -0.49 -12.16 6.05
C GLY A 38 -0.27 -11.45 4.73
N TYR A 39 -0.92 -10.31 4.49
CA TYR A 39 -0.74 -9.48 3.31
C TYR A 39 0.31 -8.38 3.53
N GLN A 40 0.80 -7.77 2.45
CA GLN A 40 1.72 -6.64 2.54
C GLN A 40 0.93 -5.33 2.58
N ALA A 41 1.24 -4.47 3.55
CA ALA A 41 0.68 -3.12 3.63
C ALA A 41 1.79 -2.07 3.72
N LEU A 42 1.51 -0.90 3.16
CA LEU A 42 2.32 0.31 3.26
C LEU A 42 1.41 1.44 3.75
N TYR A 43 1.69 1.93 4.96
CA TYR A 43 1.01 3.10 5.50
C TYR A 43 1.47 4.43 4.84
N LEU A 44 0.53 5.27 4.44
CA LEU A 44 0.79 6.57 3.85
C LEU A 44 0.31 7.65 4.81
N GLY A 45 1.25 8.41 5.37
CA GLY A 45 0.95 9.56 6.22
C GLY A 45 0.43 10.74 5.41
N GLN A 46 -0.15 11.73 6.10
CA GLN A 46 -0.52 13.00 5.45
C GLN A 46 0.71 13.82 5.05
N GLU A 47 1.75 13.80 5.90
CA GLU A 47 3.02 14.47 5.65
C GLU A 47 4.17 13.45 5.70
N ASP A 48 5.27 13.76 5.03
CA ASP A 48 6.50 12.98 5.15
C ASP A 48 7.25 13.39 6.41
N ASP A 49 7.39 12.47 7.36
CA ASP A 49 8.07 12.69 8.64
C ASP A 49 9.41 11.94 8.74
N GLY A 50 9.94 11.49 7.60
CA GLY A 50 11.17 10.70 7.52
C GLY A 50 10.98 9.20 7.80
N TYR A 51 9.90 8.80 8.48
CA TYR A 51 9.60 7.39 8.79
C TYR A 51 8.52 6.81 7.91
N TYR A 52 7.49 7.61 7.60
CA TYR A 52 6.38 7.27 6.74
C TYR A 52 6.47 8.05 5.42
N PHE A 53 5.94 7.46 4.36
CA PHE A 53 5.78 8.18 3.11
C PHE A 53 4.49 9.00 3.16
N SER A 54 4.52 10.20 2.58
CA SER A 54 3.31 10.81 2.03
C SER A 54 2.99 10.16 0.69
N VAL A 55 1.77 10.34 0.16
CA VAL A 55 1.44 9.88 -1.21
C VAL A 55 2.40 10.45 -2.25
N ASN A 56 2.74 11.74 -2.13
CA ASN A 56 3.63 12.38 -3.09
C ASN A 56 5.06 11.84 -2.98
N SER A 57 5.60 11.72 -1.78
CA SER A 57 6.96 11.20 -1.60
C SER A 57 7.08 9.71 -1.95
N PHE A 58 6.02 8.92 -1.73
CA PHE A 58 5.94 7.55 -2.26
C PHE A 58 6.04 7.53 -3.79
N ILE A 59 5.26 8.37 -4.47
CA ILE A 59 5.27 8.44 -5.94
C ILE A 59 6.63 8.89 -6.47
N GLU A 60 7.25 9.89 -5.85
CA GLU A 60 8.58 10.37 -6.23
C GLU A 60 9.64 9.27 -6.07
N ASP A 61 9.63 8.56 -4.94
CA ASP A 61 10.56 7.46 -4.68
C ASP A 61 10.37 6.32 -5.69
N MET A 62 9.11 5.92 -5.95
CA MET A 62 8.77 4.89 -6.94
C MET A 62 9.18 5.29 -8.37
N ARG A 63 9.01 6.56 -8.75
CA ARG A 63 9.49 7.06 -10.05
C ARG A 63 11.01 7.04 -10.14
N SER A 64 11.70 7.40 -9.06
CA SER A 64 13.16 7.42 -9.03
C SER A 64 13.75 6.03 -9.33
N ILE A 65 13.08 4.96 -8.91
CA ILE A 65 13.54 3.58 -9.09
C ILE A 65 13.02 2.90 -10.36
N GLN A 66 12.24 3.59 -11.19
CA GLN A 66 11.49 2.96 -12.30
C GLN A 66 12.37 2.24 -13.34
N PHE A 67 13.64 2.64 -13.47
CA PHE A 67 14.59 2.07 -14.42
C PHE A 67 15.83 1.45 -13.75
N HIS A 68 15.74 1.11 -12.47
CA HIS A 68 16.86 0.59 -11.68
C HIS A 68 16.89 -0.94 -11.55
N GLY A 69 16.07 -1.65 -12.34
CA GLY A 69 15.99 -3.11 -12.28
C GLY A 69 15.31 -3.64 -11.01
N THR A 70 14.39 -2.87 -10.44
CA THR A 70 13.65 -3.25 -9.23
C THR A 70 12.46 -4.15 -9.55
N CYS A 71 11.91 -4.80 -8.52
CA CYS A 71 10.75 -5.68 -8.61
C CYS A 71 9.40 -4.94 -8.68
N GLN A 72 9.38 -3.63 -8.90
CA GLN A 72 8.16 -2.81 -8.87
C GLN A 72 7.00 -3.36 -9.72
N SER A 73 7.28 -3.92 -10.91
CA SER A 73 6.27 -4.44 -11.83
C SER A 73 5.80 -5.86 -11.47
N ALA A 74 6.45 -6.51 -10.50
CA ALA A 74 6.05 -7.83 -10.00
C ALA A 74 4.90 -7.74 -8.99
N TYR A 75 4.59 -6.54 -8.48
CA TYR A 75 3.56 -6.29 -7.47
C TYR A 75 2.29 -5.66 -8.04
N HIS A 76 1.18 -5.91 -7.35
CA HIS A 76 -0.11 -5.27 -7.53
C HIS A 76 -0.31 -4.24 -6.42
N TYR A 77 -0.51 -2.99 -6.81
CA TYR A 77 -0.71 -1.87 -5.87
C TYR A 77 -2.20 -1.66 -5.64
N VAL A 78 -2.64 -1.89 -4.42
CA VAL A 78 -4.06 -1.78 -4.06
C VAL A 78 -4.27 -0.47 -3.32
N ASP A 79 -5.02 0.47 -3.92
CA ASP A 79 -5.41 1.68 -3.21
C ASP A 79 -6.41 1.31 -2.10
N ALA A 80 -6.20 1.81 -0.89
CA ALA A 80 -7.06 1.51 0.25
C ALA A 80 -7.05 2.66 1.27
N CYS A 81 -6.72 3.87 0.82
CA CYS A 81 -6.81 5.06 1.66
C CYS A 81 -8.28 5.46 1.87
N THR A 82 -8.57 6.04 3.04
CA THR A 82 -9.89 6.59 3.39
C THR A 82 -10.23 7.82 2.56
N THR A 83 -9.23 8.59 2.14
CA THR A 83 -9.45 9.80 1.34
C THR A 83 -9.34 9.54 -0.17
N LYS A 84 -10.34 10.03 -0.91
CA LYS A 84 -10.45 9.81 -2.36
C LYS A 84 -9.25 10.36 -3.14
N TRP A 85 -8.77 11.55 -2.79
CA TRP A 85 -7.68 12.20 -3.53
C TRP A 85 -6.38 11.38 -3.48
N MET A 86 -6.09 10.70 -2.36
CA MET A 86 -4.92 9.82 -2.23
C MET A 86 -5.03 8.63 -3.18
N ASN A 87 -6.19 7.96 -3.20
CA ASN A 87 -6.44 6.82 -4.08
C ASN A 87 -6.37 7.22 -5.57
N ASP A 88 -7.03 8.31 -5.95
CA ASP A 88 -7.02 8.82 -7.33
C ASP A 88 -5.58 9.10 -7.79
N ARG A 89 -4.75 9.70 -6.92
CA ARG A 89 -3.36 10.04 -7.22
C ARG A 89 -2.46 8.81 -7.35
N ILE A 90 -2.67 7.79 -6.51
CA ILE A 90 -1.95 6.51 -6.58
C ILE A 90 -2.28 5.77 -7.88
N LEU A 91 -3.56 5.67 -8.24
CA LEU A 91 -3.99 5.00 -9.47
C LEU A 91 -3.50 5.71 -10.72
N GLU A 92 -3.55 7.05 -10.73
CA GLU A 92 -3.00 7.86 -11.81
C GLU A 92 -1.51 7.57 -11.99
N PHE A 93 -0.74 7.55 -10.89
CA PHE A 93 0.67 7.18 -10.94
C PHE A 93 0.89 5.76 -11.48
N CYS A 94 0.15 4.76 -10.98
CA CYS A 94 0.29 3.39 -11.46
C CYS A 94 0.04 3.31 -12.97
N LYS A 95 -0.98 4.00 -13.48
CA LYS A 95 -1.29 4.07 -14.91
C LYS A 95 -0.17 4.72 -15.72
N GLU A 96 0.38 5.83 -15.25
CA GLU A 96 1.50 6.54 -15.91
C GLU A 96 2.79 5.70 -15.93
N ALA A 97 3.06 4.99 -14.84
CA ALA A 97 4.27 4.18 -14.69
C ALA A 97 4.15 2.78 -15.33
N GLY A 98 2.95 2.39 -15.80
CA GLY A 98 2.68 1.06 -16.35
C GLY A 98 2.65 -0.04 -15.28
N LEU A 99 2.35 0.32 -14.02
CA LEU A 99 2.20 -0.59 -12.89
C LEU A 99 0.75 -1.07 -12.75
N ASP A 100 0.54 -2.25 -12.15
CA ASP A 100 -0.80 -2.79 -11.91
C ASP A 100 -1.42 -2.18 -10.65
N GLY A 101 -2.10 -1.05 -10.83
CA GLY A 101 -2.92 -0.40 -9.81
C GLY A 101 -4.35 -0.95 -9.77
N LYS A 102 -4.84 -1.28 -8.57
CA LYS A 102 -6.19 -1.81 -8.33
C LYS A 102 -6.92 -0.93 -7.32
N ALA A 103 -8.16 -0.59 -7.65
CA ALA A 103 -9.06 0.09 -6.71
C ALA A 103 -9.48 -0.91 -5.62
N GLY A 104 -8.98 -0.72 -4.40
CA GLY A 104 -9.24 -1.60 -3.26
C GLY A 104 -9.96 -0.91 -2.10
N TRP A 105 -10.13 0.41 -2.16
CA TRP A 105 -10.84 1.16 -1.12
C TRP A 105 -12.25 0.60 -0.86
N GLN A 106 -12.90 0.04 -1.88
CA GLN A 106 -14.21 -0.62 -1.76
C GLN A 106 -14.19 -1.92 -0.94
N LEU A 107 -13.05 -2.61 -0.84
CA LEU A 107 -12.90 -3.81 -0.01
C LEU A 107 -12.89 -3.48 1.48
N PHE A 108 -12.50 -2.26 1.83
CA PHE A 108 -12.40 -1.77 3.21
C PHE A 108 -13.51 -0.76 3.57
N LYS A 109 -14.12 -0.12 2.57
CA LYS A 109 -15.33 0.70 2.73
C LYS A 109 -16.42 -0.17 3.35
N GLU A 110 -17.04 0.31 4.43
CA GLU A 110 -18.05 -0.41 5.22
C GLU A 110 -17.53 -1.62 6.02
N LYS A 111 -16.24 -1.96 5.94
CA LYS A 111 -15.57 -2.99 6.77
C LYS A 111 -14.60 -2.43 7.80
N GLU A 112 -14.69 -1.14 8.12
CA GLU A 112 -13.96 -0.49 9.22
C GLU A 112 -14.18 -1.18 10.58
N TYR A 113 -15.23 -1.99 10.73
CA TYR A 113 -15.43 -2.84 11.91
C TYR A 113 -14.35 -3.91 12.09
N LEU A 114 -13.59 -4.28 11.05
CA LEU A 114 -12.42 -5.16 11.21
C LEU A 114 -11.27 -4.43 11.95
N GLY A 115 -11.24 -3.10 11.92
CA GLY A 115 -10.35 -2.26 12.75
C GLY A 115 -10.65 -2.33 14.24
N LYS A 116 -11.84 -2.81 14.62
CA LYS A 116 -12.18 -3.09 16.00
C LYS A 116 -11.96 -4.58 16.23
N LEU A 117 -10.88 -4.91 16.93
CA LEU A 117 -10.70 -6.21 17.58
C LEU A 117 -11.82 -6.54 18.60
N ASP A 118 -12.78 -5.64 18.80
CA ASP A 118 -14.04 -5.90 19.49
C ASP A 118 -15.19 -6.04 18.50
N ASN A 119 -15.40 -7.27 18.01
CA ASN A 119 -16.73 -7.85 17.88
C ASN A 119 -16.61 -9.39 17.86
N GLN A 120 -16.60 -9.91 19.09
CA GLN A 120 -16.88 -11.26 19.60
C GLN A 120 -17.72 -12.19 18.69
N SER A 121 -17.54 -13.52 18.77
CA SER A 121 -17.96 -14.30 19.95
C SER A 121 -17.33 -15.71 20.04
N GLU A 122 -17.27 -16.17 21.30
CA GLU A 122 -16.90 -17.47 21.89
C GLU A 122 -16.60 -18.67 20.98
#